data_AF-A0ABD0PLP5-F1
#
_entry.id   AF-A0ABD0PLP5-F1
#
_cell.length_a   1.000
_cell.length_b   1.000
_cell.length_c   1.000
_cell.angle_alpha   90.00
_cell.angle_beta   90.00
_cell.angle_gamma   90.00
#
_symmetry.space_group_name_H-M   'P 1'
#
loop_
_entity.id
_entity.type
_entity.pdbx_description
1 polymer ?
#
loop_
_entity_poly.entity_id
_entity_poly.type
_entity_poly.pdbx_seq_one_letter_code
_entity_poly.pdbx_strand_id
1 'polypeptide(L)' 'MLLVSKYIQTNMFVSFYSHRGVEPYDNPTTVFVQRHEPQGDSSILSSTDFFQDEQNRRVILEKVDSFQLRDKYMFATTTR' A
#
# COMPACT_ATOMS: atom_id res chain seq x y z
N MET A 1 4.53 8.90 -11.05
CA MET A 1 3.46 9.67 -10.39
C MET A 1 2.17 9.47 -11.19
N LEU A 2 1.31 8.51 -10.81
CA LEU A 2 0.06 8.25 -11.53
C LEU A 2 -1.06 7.92 -10.54
N LEU A 3 -1.99 8.87 -10.44
CA LEU A 3 -3.44 8.70 -10.34
C LEU A 3 -4.09 7.74 -9.32
N VAL A 4 -3.45 7.36 -8.21
CA VAL A 4 -4.19 6.76 -7.07
C VAL A 4 -4.81 7.84 -6.18
N SER A 5 -4.28 9.06 -6.22
CA SER A 5 -4.65 10.17 -5.32
C SER A 5 -6.08 10.72 -5.50
N LYS A 6 -6.78 10.43 -6.60
CA LYS A 6 -8.09 11.06 -6.88
C LYS A 6 -9.31 10.20 -6.53
N TYR A 7 -9.18 8.88 -6.36
CA TYR A 7 -10.33 8.00 -6.15
C TYR A 7 -10.59 7.60 -4.69
N ILE A 8 -9.65 7.86 -3.77
CA ILE A 8 -9.84 7.62 -2.33
C ILE A 8 -10.00 8.98 -1.63
N GLN A 9 -10.96 9.77 -2.12
CA GLN A 9 -11.27 11.11 -1.62
C GLN A 9 -12.47 11.04 -0.67
N THR A 10 -12.32 10.39 0.48
CA THR A 10 -13.23 10.59 1.62
C THR A 10 -12.47 10.38 2.93
N ASN A 11 -12.16 11.51 3.55
CA ASN A 11 -11.52 11.70 4.86
C ASN A 11 -10.04 11.33 4.99
N MET A 12 -9.29 12.36 5.42
CA MET A 12 -7.92 12.34 5.91
C MET A 12 -6.82 12.43 4.85
N PHE A 13 -5.85 13.30 5.10
CA PHE A 13 -4.62 13.44 4.32
C PHE A 13 -3.77 12.16 4.45
N VAL A 14 -4.17 11.10 3.76
CA VAL A 14 -3.38 9.88 3.67
C VAL A 14 -2.37 10.07 2.54
N SER A 15 -1.09 10.16 2.89
CA SER A 15 -0.02 10.17 1.90
C SER A 15 0.19 8.74 1.39
N PHE A 16 -0.07 8.50 0.11
CA PHE A 16 0.08 7.19 -0.51
C PHE A 16 1.37 7.13 -1.32
N TYR A 17 2.27 6.21 -0.96
CA TYR A 17 3.36 5.77 -1.82
C TYR A 17 2.94 4.46 -2.50
N SER A 18 2.81 4.46 -3.83
CA SER A 18 2.41 3.27 -4.58
C SER A 18 3.62 2.58 -5.24
N HIS A 19 3.69 1.26 -5.07
CA HIS A 19 4.59 0.38 -5.84
C HIS A 19 3.76 -0.62 -6.63
N ARG A 20 4.10 -0.82 -7.90
CA ARG A 20 3.56 -1.92 -8.70
C ARG A 20 4.19 -3.23 -8.23
N GLY A 21 3.42 -4.31 -8.26
CA GLY A 21 3.93 -5.66 -8.08
C GLY A 21 5.04 -6.00 -9.08
N VAL A 22 5.87 -6.98 -8.73
CA VAL A 22 7.01 -7.40 -9.55
C VAL A 22 6.70 -8.73 -10.21
N GLU A 23 6.74 -8.76 -11.54
CA GLU A 23 6.62 -10.01 -12.30
C GLU A 23 7.87 -10.89 -12.09
N PRO A 24 7.74 -12.22 -12.03
CA PRO A 24 6.51 -13.03 -12.12
C PRO A 24 5.83 -13.31 -10.76
N TYR A 25 6.20 -12.61 -9.70
CA TYR A 25 5.78 -12.93 -8.33
C TYR A 25 4.38 -12.41 -7.99
N ASP A 26 4.05 -11.22 -8.48
CA ASP A 26 2.77 -10.57 -8.25
C ASP A 26 1.94 -10.49 -9.53
N ASN A 27 0.60 -10.40 -9.37
CA ASN A 27 -0.29 -10.10 -10.49
C ASN A 27 0.06 -8.71 -11.06
N PRO A 28 0.04 -8.48 -12.39
CA PRO A 28 0.31 -7.18 -13.02
C PRO A 28 -0.54 -6.01 -12.47
N THR A 29 -1.70 -6.29 -11.90
CA THR A 29 -2.59 -5.30 -11.28
C THR A 29 -2.36 -5.12 -9.78
N THR A 30 -1.39 -5.83 -9.20
CA THR A 30 -1.05 -5.71 -7.78
C THR A 30 -0.44 -4.34 -7.52
N VAL A 31 -1.03 -3.63 -6.57
CA VAL A 31 -0.54 -2.35 -6.08
C VAL A 31 -0.39 -2.43 -4.57
N PHE A 32 0.78 -2.05 -4.09
CA PHE A 32 1.06 -1.87 -2.68
C PHE A 32 0.98 -0.39 -2.32
N VAL A 33 0.33 -0.08 -1.20
CA VAL A 33 0.26 1.28 -0.66
C VAL A 33 0.56 1.28 0.83
N GLN A 34 1.26 2.31 1.28
CA GLN A 34 1.32 2.65 2.70
C GLN A 34 0.17 3.61 3.01
N ARG A 35 -0.69 3.22 3.95
CA ARG A 35 -1.76 4.05 4.50
C ARG A 35 -1.31 4.58 5.85
N HIS A 36 -1.23 5.90 5.99
CA HIS A 36 -1.03 6.55 7.27
C HIS A 36 -2.34 6.59 8.06
N GLU A 37 -2.34 6.06 9.28
CA GLU A 37 -3.49 6.09 10.17
C GLU A 37 -3.48 7.38 11.01
N PRO A 38 -4.65 7.93 11.37
CA PRO A 38 -4.73 9.08 12.29
C PRO A 38 -4.05 8.88 13.65
N GLN A 39 -3.83 7.62 14.04
CA GLN A 39 -3.20 7.25 15.31
C GLN A 39 -1.67 7.41 15.26
N GLY A 40 -1.10 7.74 14.10
CA GLY A 40 0.34 7.97 13.90
C GLY A 40 1.08 6.77 13.32
N ASP A 41 0.51 5.57 13.45
CA ASP A 41 1.02 4.36 12.82
C ASP A 41 0.67 4.33 11.33
N SER A 42 1.45 3.62 10.50
CA SER A 42 1.05 3.33 9.11
C SER A 42 0.86 1.82 8.89
N SER A 43 0.12 1.46 7.86
CA SER A 43 -0.12 0.08 7.46
C SER A 43 0.17 -0.10 5.98
N ILE A 44 0.73 -1.25 5.60
CA ILE A 44 0.92 -1.65 4.21
C ILE A 44 -0.30 -2.43 3.76
N LEU A 45 -0.93 -1.98 2.69
CA LEU A 45 -2.05 -2.65 2.05
C LEU A 45 -1.67 -3.08 0.63
N SER A 46 -2.20 -4.21 0.18
CA SER A 46 -2.13 -4.65 -1.21
C SER A 46 -3.53 -4.76 -1.80
N SER A 47 -3.66 -4.47 -3.08
CA SER A 47 -4.88 -4.76 -3.85
C SER A 47 -4.53 -5.18 -5.27
N THR A 48 -5.36 -6.05 -5.85
CA THR A 48 -5.27 -6.49 -7.26
C THR A 48 -6.26 -5.76 -8.18
N ASP A 49 -7.02 -4.80 -7.65
CA ASP A 49 -8.10 -4.10 -8.34
C ASP A 49 -8.06 -2.58 -8.11
N PHE A 50 -6.91 -2.04 -7.73
CA PHE A 50 -6.72 -0.62 -7.45
C PHE A 50 -7.63 -0.08 -6.32
N PHE A 51 -7.86 -0.91 -5.30
CA PHE A 51 -8.62 -0.59 -4.08
C PHE A 51 -10.10 -0.25 -4.35
N GLN A 52 -10.66 -0.75 -5.44
CA GLN A 52 -12.07 -0.53 -5.80
C GLN A 52 -13.01 -1.34 -4.89
N ASP A 53 -12.70 -2.62 -4.64
CA ASP A 53 -13.47 -3.50 -3.77
C ASP A 53 -12.73 -3.77 -2.45
N GLU A 54 -13.45 -3.76 -1.34
CA GLU A 54 -12.90 -4.09 -0.03
C GLU A 54 -12.39 -5.53 0.06
N GLN A 55 -13.02 -6.46 -0.67
CA GLN A 55 -12.65 -7.88 -0.67
C GLN A 55 -11.28 -8.13 -1.29
N ASN A 56 -10.87 -7.26 -2.21
CA ASN A 56 -9.57 -7.34 -2.90
C ASN A 56 -8.48 -6.57 -2.17
N ARG A 57 -8.81 -5.89 -1.05
CA ARG A 57 -7.82 -5.24 -0.19
C ARG A 57 -7.32 -6.22 0.86
N ARG A 58 -6.01 -6.30 1.01
CA ARG A 58 -5.35 -7.11 2.05
C ARG A 58 -4.38 -6.25 2.84
N VAL A 59 -4.41 -6.39 4.16
CA VAL A 59 -3.39 -5.82 5.04
C VAL A 59 -2.19 -6.76 5.03
N ILE A 60 -1.03 -6.24 4.65
CA ILE A 60 0.23 -7.00 4.65
C ILE A 60 0.93 -6.85 6.00
N LEU A 61 1.02 -5.64 6.52
CA LEU A 61 1.69 -5.34 7.78
C LEU A 61 1.12 -4.06 8.40
N GLU A 62 0.93 -4.08 9.71
CA GLU A 62 0.51 -2.91 10.51
C GLU A 62 1.71 -2.31 11.25
N LYS A 63 1.59 -1.05 11.69
CA LYS A 63 2.60 -0.32 12.48
C LYS A 63 3.97 -0.22 11.80
N VAL A 64 3.95 0.18 10.53
CA VAL A 64 5.15 0.43 9.74
C VAL A 64 5.46 1.92 9.68
N ASP A 65 6.75 2.26 9.65
CA ASP A 65 7.20 3.63 9.39
C ASP A 65 7.41 3.84 7.89
N SER A 66 8.00 2.85 7.22
CA SER A 66 8.30 2.89 5.79
C SER A 66 8.31 1.49 5.19
N PHE A 67 8.09 1.40 3.88
CA PHE A 67 8.29 0.18 3.13
C PHE A 67 8.95 0.42 1.78
N GLN A 68 9.63 -0.60 1.28
CA GLN A 68 10.21 -0.63 -0.06
C GLN A 68 9.99 -2.01 -0.68
N LEU A 69 9.69 -2.02 -1.98
CA LEU A 69 9.66 -3.23 -2.78
C LEU A 69 10.95 -3.30 -3.62
N ARG A 70 11.68 -4.41 -3.56
CA ARG A 70 12.85 -4.67 -4.41
C ARG A 70 12.84 -6.11 -4.89
N ASP A 71 12.78 -6.28 -6.20
CA ASP A 71 12.65 -7.57 -6.86
C ASP A 71 11.54 -8.40 -6.20
N LYS A 72 11.86 -9.58 -5.67
CA LYS A 72 10.93 -10.48 -4.99
C LYS A 72 10.72 -10.21 -3.50
N TYR A 73 11.28 -9.12 -2.97
CA TYR A 73 11.29 -8.85 -1.54
C TYR A 73 10.60 -7.54 -1.20
N MET A 74 9.86 -7.57 -0.09
CA MET A 74 9.33 -6.38 0.56
C MET A 74 10.11 -6.15 1.86
N PHE A 75 10.61 -4.93 2.03
CA PHE A 75 11.28 -4.47 3.23
C PHE A 75 10.37 -3.47 3.93
N ALA A 76 10.25 -3.58 5.25
CA ALA A 76 9.50 -2.62 6.06
C ALA A 76 10.30 -2.30 7.33
N THR A 77 10.19 -1.06 7.79
CA THR A 77 10.72 -0.62 9.08
C THR A 77 9.56 -0.42 10.05
N THR A 78 9.79 -0.76 11.32
CA THR A 78 8.80 -0.59 12.40
C THR A 78 9.50 0.06 13.59
N THR A 79 8.92 1.10 14.16
CA THR A 79 9.37 1.64 15.45
C THR A 79 8.82 0.73 16.56
N ARG A 80 9.70 0.20 17.41
CA ARG A 80 9.35 -0.74 18.48
C ARG A 80 9.03 -0.03 19.79
#